data_AF-A0A3B0THP5-F1
#
_entry.id   AF-A0A3B0THP5-F1
#
_cell.length_a   1.000
_cell.length_b   1.000
_cell.length_c   1.000
_cell.angle_alpha   90.00
_cell.angle_beta   90.00
_cell.angle_gamma   90.00
#
_symmetry.space_group_name_H-M   'P 1'
#
loop_
_entity.id
_entity.type
_entity.pdbx_description
1 polymer ?
#
loop_
_entity_poly.entity_id
_entity_poly.type
_entity_poly.pdbx_seq_one_letter_code
_entity_poly.pdbx_strand_id
1 'polypeptide(L)' 'MISEKDKSQISSRGSNLEKVKKQIEDFKKGFPYLKIEKAASVGDGIIQLNTTQKEEAISFY' A
#
# COMPACT_ATOMS: atom_id res chain seq x y z
N MET A 1 -5.42 -13.03 19.55
CA MET A 1 -5.36 -14.14 18.56
C MET A 1 -6.49 -13.93 17.57
N ILE A 2 -6.34 -14.31 16.29
CA ILE A 2 -7.40 -14.17 15.29
C ILE A 2 -8.51 -15.19 15.59
N SER A 3 -9.75 -14.72 15.76
CA SER A 3 -10.92 -15.58 16.01
C SER A 3 -11.44 -16.23 14.73
N GLU A 4 -12.34 -17.22 14.85
CA GLU A 4 -12.99 -17.84 13.68
C GLU A 4 -13.84 -16.83 12.89
N LYS A 5 -14.48 -15.89 13.58
CA LYS A 5 -15.23 -14.79 12.94
C LYS A 5 -14.30 -13.94 12.07
N ASP A 6 -13.12 -13.60 12.59
CA ASP A 6 -12.13 -12.82 11.85
C ASP A 6 -11.62 -13.58 10.62
N LYS A 7 -11.36 -14.90 10.73
CA LYS A 7 -10.96 -15.73 9.60
C LYS A 7 -12.02 -15.73 8.49
N SER A 8 -13.29 -15.86 8.87
CA SER A 8 -14.42 -15.81 7.92
C SER A 8 -14.48 -14.46 7.21
N GLN A 9 -14.30 -13.34 7.93
CA GLN A 9 -14.33 -11.99 7.36
C GLN A 9 -13.12 -11.71 6.46
N ILE A 10 -11.93 -12.18 6.85
CA ILE A 10 -10.71 -12.07 6.05
C ILE A 10 -10.89 -12.80 4.72
N SER A 11 -11.42 -14.03 4.76
CA SER A 11 -11.69 -14.81 3.56
C SER A 11 -12.77 -14.19 2.69
N SER A 12 -13.88 -13.70 3.28
CA SER A 12 -14.98 -13.09 2.52
C SER A 12 -14.57 -11.79 1.82
N ARG A 13 -13.61 -11.05 2.38
CA ARG A 13 -13.00 -9.88 1.74
C ARG A 13 -12.08 -10.26 0.56
N GLY A 14 -11.79 -11.54 0.34
CA GLY A 14 -10.82 -12.02 -0.64
C GLY A 14 -9.37 -11.88 -0.17
N SER A 15 -9.15 -11.77 1.13
CA SER A 15 -7.80 -11.59 1.70
C SER A 15 -7.19 -12.91 2.15
N ASN A 16 -5.88 -13.02 1.98
CA ASN A 16 -5.14 -14.19 2.40
C ASN A 16 -4.82 -14.13 3.90
N LEU A 17 -5.25 -15.14 4.66
CA LEU A 17 -5.10 -15.20 6.11
C LEU A 17 -3.63 -15.17 6.57
N GLU A 18 -2.74 -15.86 5.87
CA GLU A 18 -1.30 -15.85 6.18
C GLU A 18 -0.68 -14.47 5.99
N LYS A 19 -1.07 -13.75 4.91
CA LYS A 19 -0.64 -12.36 4.70
C LYS A 19 -1.11 -11.45 5.84
N VAL A 20 -2.36 -11.60 6.29
CA VAL A 20 -2.91 -10.80 7.40
C VAL A 20 -2.17 -11.09 8.71
N LYS A 21 -1.89 -12.37 9.01
CA LYS A 21 -1.08 -12.73 10.19
C LYS A 21 0.30 -12.08 10.15
N LYS A 22 0.98 -12.13 9.00
CA LYS A 22 2.30 -11.51 8.83
C LYS A 22 2.24 -10.00 9.08
N GLN A 23 1.26 -9.31 8.50
CA GLN A 23 1.07 -7.88 8.71
C GLN A 23 0.85 -7.54 10.19
N ILE A 24 0.04 -8.33 10.91
CA ILE A 24 -0.17 -8.14 12.36
C ILE A 24 1.15 -8.28 13.12
N GLU A 25 2.00 -9.24 12.76
CA GLU A 25 3.32 -9.38 13.37
C GLU A 25 4.25 -8.20 13.05
N ASP A 26 4.21 -7.68 11.82
CA ASP A 26 4.95 -6.48 11.43
C ASP A 26 4.48 -5.25 12.26
N PHE A 27 3.16 -5.10 12.50
CA PHE A 27 2.63 -4.04 13.37
C PHE A 27 3.08 -4.18 14.84
N LYS A 28 3.18 -5.41 15.36
CA LYS A 28 3.65 -5.65 16.74
C LYS A 28 5.13 -5.38 16.90
N LYS A 29 5.95 -5.84 15.94
CA LYS A 29 7.41 -5.70 15.97
C LYS A 29 7.87 -4.31 15.55
N GLY A 30 6.99 -3.57 14.88
CA GLY A 30 7.33 -2.31 14.22
C GLY A 30 7.93 -2.55 12.83
N PHE A 31 7.91 -1.50 12.04
CA PHE A 31 8.55 -1.49 10.73
C PHE A 31 9.98 -0.98 10.85
N PRO A 32 10.91 -1.49 10.03
CA PRO A 32 12.22 -0.86 9.88
C PRO A 32 12.06 0.61 9.51
N TYR A 33 12.98 1.46 9.97
CA TYR A 33 13.03 2.84 9.52
C TYR A 33 13.20 2.91 8.01
N LEU A 34 12.46 3.82 7.37
CA LEU A 34 12.66 4.12 5.97
C LEU A 34 14.05 4.71 5.77
N LYS A 35 14.72 4.30 4.70
CA LYS A 35 15.97 4.91 4.25
C LYS A 35 15.63 6.23 3.54
N ILE A 36 15.46 7.29 4.32
CA ILE A 36 15.14 8.62 3.80
C ILE A 36 16.43 9.26 3.30
N GLU A 37 16.49 9.56 2.01
CA GLU A 37 17.62 10.27 1.40
C GLU A 37 17.37 11.78 1.32
N LYS A 38 16.25 12.17 0.72
CA LYS A 38 15.81 13.57 0.56
C LYS A 38 14.32 13.64 0.19
N ALA A 39 13.75 14.84 0.26
CA ALA A 39 12.40 15.07 -0.21
C ALA A 39 12.30 14.83 -1.73
N ALA A 40 11.19 14.23 -2.17
CA ALA A 40 10.94 14.03 -3.58
C ALA A 40 10.74 15.37 -4.30
N SER A 41 11.26 15.49 -5.52
CA SER A 41 11.11 16.67 -6.39
C SER A 41 10.78 16.24 -7.82
N VAL A 42 10.49 17.19 -8.71
CA VAL A 42 10.19 16.88 -10.11
C VAL A 42 11.41 16.24 -10.76
N GLY A 43 11.22 15.04 -11.32
CA GLY A 43 12.31 14.24 -11.89
C GLY A 43 13.04 13.37 -10.86
N ASP A 44 12.69 13.48 -9.58
CA ASP A 44 13.34 12.79 -8.46
C ASP A 44 12.28 12.32 -7.44
N GLY A 45 11.56 11.27 -7.83
CA GLY A 45 10.44 10.72 -7.05
C GLY A 45 9.06 11.33 -7.36
N ILE A 46 8.99 12.46 -8.07
CA ILE A 46 7.73 13.01 -8.61
C ILE A 46 7.82 13.11 -10.14
N ILE A 47 6.84 12.53 -10.83
CA ILE A 47 6.72 12.63 -12.30
C ILE A 47 5.89 13.87 -12.64
N GLN A 48 6.38 14.69 -13.57
CA GLN A 48 5.60 15.81 -14.13
C GLN A 48 4.97 15.40 -15.46
N LEU A 49 3.64 15.33 -15.49
CA LEU A 49 2.89 14.97 -16.69
C LEU A 49 2.84 16.14 -17.68
N ASN A 50 2.97 15.82 -18.97
CA ASN A 50 2.66 16.74 -20.06
C ASN A 50 1.13 16.83 -20.29
N THR A 51 0.70 17.71 -21.19
CA THR A 51 -0.73 17.96 -21.46
C THR A 51 -1.47 16.68 -21.87
N THR A 52 -0.91 15.91 -22.81
CA THR A 52 -1.52 14.67 -23.30
C THR A 52 -1.66 13.64 -22.18
N GLN A 53 -0.61 13.43 -21.39
CA GLN A 53 -0.64 12.49 -20.27
C GLN A 53 -1.64 12.90 -19.18
N LYS A 54 -1.85 14.21 -18.98
CA LYS A 54 -2.87 14.70 -18.06
C LYS A 54 -4.28 14.38 -18.57
N GLU A 55 -4.55 14.63 -19.84
CA GLU A 55 -5.86 14.32 -20.45
C GLU A 55 -6.17 12.82 -20.39
N GLU A 56 -5.18 11.97 -20.69
CA GLU A 56 -5.30 10.51 -20.56
C GLU A 56 -5.61 10.09 -19.11
N ALA A 57 -4.88 10.63 -18.12
CA ALA A 57 -5.11 10.31 -16.72
C ALA A 57 -6.48 10.78 -16.23
N ILE A 58 -6.93 11.96 -16.67
CA ILE A 58 -8.28 12.48 -16.35
C ILE A 58 -9.35 11.57 -16.96
N SER A 59 -9.18 11.14 -18.22
CA SER A 59 -10.16 10.28 -18.88
C SER A 59 -10.25 8.85 -18.30
N PHE A 60 -9.24 8.41 -17.55
CA PHE A 60 -9.22 7.09 -16.92
C PHE A 60 -10.11 7.00 -15.67
N TYR A 61 -10.39 8.13 -15.01
CA TYR A 61 -11.18 8.21 -13.78
C TYR A 61 -12.57 8.81 -14.02
#